data_AF-A9KPB0-F1
#
_entry.id   AF-A9KPB0-F1
#
_cell.length_a   1.000
_cell.length_b   1.000
_cell.length_c   1.000
_cell.angle_alpha   90.00
_cell.angle_beta   90.00
_cell.angle_gamma   90.00
#
_symmetry.space_group_name_H-M   'P 1'
#
loop_
_entity.id
_entity.type
_entity.pdbx_description
1 polymer ?
#
loop_
_entity_poly.entity_id
_entity_poly.type
_entity_poly.pdbx_seq_one_letter_code
_entity_poly.pdbx_strand_id
1 'polypeptide(L)'
;MDREKLIDQVKDEYARIASKESQQYFIQSTTDLTPEAYYEKLLSKAVDEINRGTFDDFHSGEEVVSAIANDKSWLSNWKPF
;
A
#
# COMPACT_ATOMS: atom_id res chain seq x y z
N MET A 1 0.25 10.23 -16.40
CA MET A 1 1.36 9.53 -15.71
C MET A 1 1.40 8.13 -16.27
N ASP A 2 2.56 7.53 -16.53
CA ASP A 2 2.61 6.11 -16.92
C ASP A 2 2.24 5.22 -15.74
N ARG A 3 1.35 4.23 -15.96
CA ARG A 3 0.93 3.30 -14.91
C ARG A 3 2.11 2.53 -14.31
N GLU A 4 3.09 2.15 -15.14
CA GLU A 4 4.32 1.51 -14.66
C GLU A 4 5.09 2.42 -13.70
N LYS A 5 5.23 3.71 -14.04
CA LYS A 5 5.85 4.70 -13.16
C LYS A 5 5.08 4.89 -11.86
N LEU A 6 3.75 4.87 -11.92
CA LEU A 6 2.89 4.96 -10.73
C LEU A 6 3.07 3.73 -9.83
N ILE A 7 3.10 2.53 -10.42
CA ILE A 7 3.36 1.26 -9.72
C ILE A 7 4.70 1.30 -8.99
N ASP A 8 5.77 1.76 -9.63
CA ASP A 8 7.08 1.84 -9.00
C ASP A 8 7.10 2.84 -7.83
N GLN A 9 6.42 3.98 -7.95
CA GLN A 9 6.27 4.93 -6.84
C GLN A 9 5.49 4.31 -5.66
N VAL A 10 4.40 3.59 -5.95
CA VAL A 10 3.60 2.92 -4.91
C VAL A 10 4.37 1.81 -4.22
N LYS A 11 5.19 1.04 -4.96
CA LYS A 11 6.10 0.04 -4.38
C LYS A 11 7.11 0.67 -3.43
N ASP A 12 7.76 1.75 -3.86
CA ASP A 12 8.76 2.45 -3.04
C ASP A 12 8.14 2.98 -1.74
N GLU A 13 6.96 3.60 -1.83
CA GLU A 13 6.27 4.15 -0.68
C GLU A 13 5.82 3.06 0.31
N TYR A 14 5.25 1.96 -0.18
CA TYR A 14 4.90 0.83 0.71
C TYR A 14 6.13 0.17 1.34
N ALA A 15 7.25 0.04 0.61
CA ALA A 15 8.50 -0.49 1.16
C ALA A 15 9.06 0.43 2.27
N ARG A 16 8.98 1.75 2.07
CA ARG A 16 9.37 2.77 3.05
C ARG A 16 8.51 2.69 4.31
N ILE A 17 7.19 2.59 4.17
CA ILE A 17 6.26 2.47 5.30
C ILE A 17 6.50 1.16 6.04
N ALA A 18 6.59 0.03 5.33
CA ALA A 18 6.85 -1.28 5.93
C ALA A 18 8.17 -1.29 6.72
N SER A 19 9.24 -0.69 6.18
CA SER A 19 10.53 -0.59 6.87
C SER A 19 10.43 0.27 8.15
N LYS A 20 9.72 1.40 8.07
CA LYS A 20 9.53 2.32 9.20
C LYS A 20 8.66 1.69 10.29
N GLU A 21 7.57 1.03 9.91
CA GLU A 21 6.67 0.39 10.85
C GLU A 21 7.24 -0.91 11.41
N SER A 22 7.96 -1.71 10.63
CA SER A 22 8.69 -2.88 11.14
C SER A 22 9.67 -2.49 12.25
N GLN A 23 10.41 -1.38 12.07
CA GLN A 23 11.29 -0.86 13.12
C GLN A 23 10.53 -0.42 14.38
N GLN A 24 9.34 0.18 14.25
CA GLN A 24 8.51 0.55 15.40
C GLN A 24 7.81 -0.65 16.05
N TYR A 25 7.31 -1.59 15.25
CA TYR A 25 6.61 -2.80 15.68
C TYR A 25 7.53 -3.75 16.44
N PHE A 26 8.80 -3.84 16.02
CA PHE A 26 9.86 -4.54 16.76
C PHE A 26 10.03 -3.99 18.19
N ILE A 27 9.73 -2.72 18.41
CA ILE A 27 9.80 -2.08 19.74
C ILE A 27 8.51 -2.32 20.54
N GLN A 28 7.38 -2.69 19.92
CA GLN A 28 6.05 -2.53 20.51
C GLN A 28 5.06 -3.71 20.53
N SER A 29 5.20 -4.84 19.82
CA SER A 29 4.02 -5.74 19.66
C SER A 29 4.17 -7.26 19.77
N THR A 30 3.10 -7.82 20.37
CA THR A 30 2.74 -9.22 20.66
C THR A 30 1.60 -9.72 19.74
N THR A 31 1.57 -9.30 18.48
CA THR A 31 0.53 -9.68 17.50
C THR A 31 1.14 -10.51 16.37
N ASP A 32 0.48 -11.63 16.00
CA ASP A 32 0.95 -12.63 15.02
C ASP A 32 1.09 -12.13 13.57
N LEU A 33 0.69 -10.89 13.27
CA LEU A 33 0.79 -10.33 11.93
C LEU A 33 1.98 -9.38 11.84
N THR A 34 2.94 -9.68 10.98
CA THR A 34 4.08 -8.77 10.75
C THR A 34 3.66 -7.58 9.87
N PRO A 35 4.21 -6.38 10.10
CA PRO A 35 3.96 -5.22 9.25
C PRO A 35 4.26 -5.49 7.78
N GLU A 36 5.30 -6.27 7.49
CA GLU A 36 5.69 -6.65 6.14
C GLU A 36 4.54 -7.37 5.42
N ALA A 37 3.96 -8.41 6.02
CA ALA A 37 2.88 -9.17 5.40
C ALA A 37 1.61 -8.32 5.18
N TYR A 38 1.34 -7.38 6.09
CA TYR A 38 0.25 -6.43 5.96
C TYR A 38 0.45 -5.51 4.73
N TYR A 39 1.65 -4.92 4.60
CA TYR A 39 1.95 -4.00 3.50
C TYR A 39 2.14 -4.68 2.15
N GLU A 40 2.67 -5.90 2.11
CA GLU A 40 2.73 -6.68 0.88
C GLU A 40 1.34 -6.95 0.30
N LYS A 41 0.36 -7.27 1.16
CA LYS A 41 -1.03 -7.49 0.74
C LYS A 41 -1.67 -6.19 0.24
N LEU A 42 -1.41 -5.07 0.89
CA LEU A 42 -1.87 -3.75 0.44
C LEU A 42 -1.25 -3.38 -0.91
N LEU A 43 0.06 -3.56 -1.06
CA LEU A 43 0.78 -3.27 -2.29
C LEU A 43 0.23 -4.09 -3.46
N SER A 44 0.06 -5.41 -3.27
CA SER A 44 -0.50 -6.27 -4.31
C SER A 44 -1.88 -5.78 -4.76
N LYS A 45 -2.75 -5.41 -3.83
CA LYS A 45 -4.08 -4.86 -4.14
C LYS A 45 -4.00 -3.50 -4.84
N ALA A 46 -3.13 -2.61 -4.37
CA ALA A 46 -2.93 -1.30 -4.98
C ALA A 46 -2.47 -1.46 -6.45
N VAL A 47 -1.52 -2.35 -6.72
CA VAL A 47 -1.03 -2.64 -8.07
C VAL A 47 -2.14 -3.20 -8.96
N ASP A 48 -2.97 -4.13 -8.47
CA ASP A 48 -4.14 -4.62 -9.21
C ASP A 48 -5.09 -3.48 -9.59
N GLU A 49 -5.42 -2.60 -8.65
CA GLU A 49 -6.33 -1.47 -8.87
C GLU A 49 -5.73 -0.41 -9.81
N ILE A 50 -4.41 -0.15 -9.74
CA ILE A 50 -3.71 0.71 -10.72
C ILE A 50 -3.81 0.11 -12.12
N ASN A 51 -3.58 -1.20 -12.26
CA ASN A 51 -3.70 -1.88 -13.57
C ASN A 51 -5.13 -1.86 -14.11
N ARG A 52 -6.14 -1.85 -13.24
CA ARG A 52 -7.55 -1.69 -13.59
C ARG A 52 -7.94 -0.27 -13.99
N GLY A 53 -7.07 0.72 -13.70
CA GLY A 53 -7.32 2.14 -13.94
C GLY A 53 -8.12 2.84 -12.84
N THR A 54 -8.26 2.21 -11.66
CA THR A 54 -8.95 2.81 -10.50
C THR A 54 -8.28 4.10 -10.02
N PHE A 55 -6.96 4.21 -10.23
CA PHE A 55 -6.15 5.37 -9.85
C PHE A 55 -5.66 6.20 -11.04
N ASP A 56 -6.29 6.13 -12.22
CA ASP A 56 -5.87 6.92 -13.40
C ASP A 56 -5.99 8.44 -13.17
N ASP A 57 -6.86 8.88 -12.25
CA ASP A 57 -7.00 10.29 -11.84
C ASP A 57 -5.87 10.76 -10.89
N PHE A 58 -5.01 9.87 -10.40
CA PHE A 58 -3.95 10.19 -9.45
C PHE A 58 -2.67 10.62 -10.17
N HIS A 59 -1.94 11.56 -9.58
CA HIS A 59 -0.72 12.12 -10.18
C HIS A 59 0.58 11.54 -9.59
N SER A 60 0.51 10.87 -8.45
CA SER A 60 1.67 10.29 -7.76
C SER A 60 1.34 9.05 -6.93
N GLY A 61 2.34 8.20 -6.71
CA GLY A 61 2.18 7.01 -5.87
C GLY A 61 1.90 7.33 -4.41
N GLU A 62 2.41 8.47 -3.91
CA GLU A 62 2.11 8.96 -2.55
C GLU A 62 0.61 9.23 -2.38
N GLU A 63 -0.03 9.88 -3.36
CA GLU A 63 -1.48 10.14 -3.30
C GLU A 63 -2.27 8.83 -3.30
N VAL A 64 -1.86 7.83 -4.08
CA VAL A 64 -2.51 6.51 -4.11
C VAL A 64 -2.40 5.82 -2.76
N VAL A 65 -1.18 5.74 -2.21
CA VAL A 65 -0.95 5.12 -0.90
C VAL A 65 -1.68 5.86 0.20
N SER A 66 -1.69 7.20 0.17
CA SER A 66 -2.42 8.03 1.11
C SER A 66 -3.94 7.83 0.98
N ALA A 67 -4.50 7.79 -0.22
CA ALA A 67 -5.92 7.51 -0.43
C ALA A 67 -6.32 6.13 0.10
N ILE A 68 -5.53 5.09 -0.18
CA ILE A 68 -5.74 3.75 0.37
C ILE A 68 -5.60 3.74 1.89
N ALA A 69 -4.62 4.48 2.44
CA ALA A 69 -4.39 4.59 3.88
C ALA A 69 -5.63 5.16 4.58
N ASN A 70 -6.18 6.25 4.03
CA ASN A 70 -7.36 6.95 4.53
C ASN A 70 -8.66 6.16 4.31
N ASP A 71 -8.83 5.55 3.14
CA ASP A 71 -10.04 4.81 2.77
C ASP A 71 -9.68 3.48 2.09
N LYS A 72 -9.97 2.37 2.79
CA LYS A 72 -9.69 1.02 2.27
C LYS A 72 -10.70 0.56 1.22
N SER A 73 -11.77 1.32 0.96
CA SER A 73 -12.76 1.00 -0.09
C SER A 73 -12.18 1.10 -1.51
N TRP A 74 -11.08 1.85 -1.69
CA TRP A 74 -10.30 1.86 -2.92
C TRP A 74 -9.75 0.49 -3.31
N LEU A 75 -9.60 -0.42 -2.34
CA LEU A 75 -9.14 -1.79 -2.57
C LEU A 75 -10.34 -2.74 -2.62
N SER A 76 -10.66 -3.23 -3.82
CA SER A 76 -11.78 -4.16 -3.99
C SER A 76 -11.60 -5.42 -3.11
N ASN A 77 -12.63 -5.75 -2.32
CA ASN A 77 -12.65 -6.89 -1.41
C ASN A 77 -11.53 -6.88 -0.36
N TRP A 78 -11.12 -5.70 0.13
CA TRP A 78 -10.20 -5.60 1.25
C TRP A 78 -10.81 -6.25 2.50
N LYS A 79 -10.15 -7.30 2.99
CA LYS A 79 -10.39 -7.88 4.30
C LYS A 79 -9.13 -7.68 5.13
N PRO A 80 -9.12 -6.73 6.07
CA PRO A 80 -8.17 -6.77 7.16
C PRO A 80 -8.50 -8.07 7.92
N PHE A 81 -7.45 -8.84 8.15
CA PHE A 81 -7.41 -10.21 8.64
C PHE A 81 -8.47 -10.54 9.71
#